data_AF-A0A7M5V6Q0-F1
#
_entry.id   AF-A0A7M5V6Q0-F1
#
_cell.length_a   1.000
_cell.length_b   1.000
_cell.length_c   1.000
_cell.angle_alpha   90.00
_cell.angle_beta   90.00
_cell.angle_gamma   90.00
#
_symmetry.space_group_name_H-M   'P 1'
#
loop_
_entity.id
_entity.type
_entity.pdbx_description
1 polymer ?
#
loop_
_entity_poly.entity_id
_entity_poly.type
_entity_poly.pdbx_seq_one_letter_code
_entity_poly.pdbx_strand_id
1 'polypeptide(L)'
;MHWSYICVLLVFTQFNPSHCFGDDDDHNMGRIKCTNRFEYRHQISKLVGTCKDIIRSNPICGKNYTVAYSLHPPYVMLEDGKVSGILPTMIQYALESCCFGCNSVKYEGPYDHFDKFYQNTDLVIPVQTSISNTEFFGHYFIHMLEIQAVSFFGEPIKHDPDKMVRTISRSVLNTYPLFIIALVMALTAGVAIWLLDTKWNESEFPNTFPRGPFEGFWWAFVSMTTVGYGDKSPRSVVARVFAIVWIAIGITMFSMYTASLTSALTNAVMASHEVVLYQKKIAVLNTTTIGQIATIKTNGIPIQFDNVGQINKALAKNKVDAIALDENIANYYMEHLVEDAEEGQKFSLYKRMEMSGSSYGAMAYQSNVTEFLNSFFHSNDDQRDVMAMLAMEGHGHPVQLDASASDSTDYFNSTRMLVLTIISLVIITIVITLVGLAIKYFTRQCMKAAKHDNGDAMNALMDSPLTESDLDDIVEQIHLRIKERVKQKEVNGNQYHDSATKL
;
A
#
# COMPACT_ATOMS: atom_id res chain seq x y z
N MET A 1 10.55 -63.31 10.58
CA MET A 1 9.36 -62.47 10.86
C MET A 1 9.30 -61.95 12.32
N HIS A 2 10.41 -61.78 13.05
CA HIS A 2 10.35 -61.26 14.44
C HIS A 2 11.55 -60.40 14.89
N TRP A 3 12.19 -59.65 13.98
CA TRP A 3 13.31 -58.75 14.32
C TRP A 3 13.06 -57.26 14.04
N SER A 4 11.87 -56.86 13.56
CA SER A 4 11.55 -55.45 13.23
C SER A 4 10.86 -54.67 14.35
N TYR A 5 10.50 -55.32 15.47
CA TYR A 5 9.70 -54.69 16.54
C TYR A 5 10.53 -54.19 17.73
N ILE A 6 11.82 -54.52 17.84
CA ILE A 6 12.66 -54.15 19.00
C ILE A 6 13.23 -52.72 18.87
N CYS A 7 13.39 -52.17 17.67
CA CYS A 7 13.76 -50.75 17.49
C CYS A 7 12.64 -49.76 17.89
N VAL A 8 11.38 -50.19 17.88
CA VAL A 8 10.21 -49.33 18.12
C VAL A 8 9.99 -49.06 19.62
N LEU A 9 10.47 -49.94 20.51
CA LEU A 9 10.19 -49.84 21.95
C LEU A 9 11.37 -49.33 22.80
N LEU A 10 12.61 -49.36 22.30
CA LEU A 10 13.77 -48.95 23.09
C LEU A 10 14.15 -47.46 23.01
N VAL A 11 13.58 -46.69 22.06
CA VAL A 11 13.90 -45.25 21.91
C VAL A 11 12.87 -44.34 22.63
N PHE A 12 11.70 -44.86 23.00
CA PHE A 12 10.69 -44.10 23.76
C PHE A 12 11.10 -43.79 25.22
N THR A 13 12.20 -44.38 25.71
CA THR A 13 12.71 -44.15 27.08
C THR A 13 14.03 -43.38 27.14
N GLN A 14 14.57 -42.86 26.03
CA GLN A 14 15.85 -42.14 26.03
C GLN A 14 15.86 -40.71 25.48
N PHE A 15 14.75 -40.16 24.97
CA PHE A 15 14.64 -38.71 24.77
C PHE A 15 14.22 -38.02 26.07
N ASN A 16 15.20 -37.83 26.96
CA ASN A 16 15.08 -36.95 28.11
C ASN A 16 15.28 -35.50 27.61
N PRO A 17 14.28 -34.61 27.68
CA PRO A 17 14.40 -33.23 27.20
C PRO A 17 15.05 -32.36 28.28
N SER A 18 16.26 -32.71 28.67
CA SER A 18 17.01 -32.03 29.73
C SER A 18 18.39 -31.60 29.23
N HIS A 19 18.42 -30.68 28.27
CA HIS A 19 19.56 -29.79 28.06
C HIS A 19 19.03 -28.40 27.68
N CYS A 20 18.40 -27.75 28.66
CA CYS A 20 18.36 -26.30 28.74
C CYS A 20 19.04 -25.94 30.06
N PHE A 21 20.37 -25.82 30.05
CA PHE A 21 21.11 -25.18 31.13
C PHE A 21 22.22 -24.33 30.53
N GLY A 22 22.26 -23.09 30.99
CA GLY A 22 23.20 -22.04 30.69
C GLY A 22 22.74 -20.82 31.47
N ASP A 23 22.95 -20.87 32.79
CA ASP A 23 22.83 -19.72 33.70
C ASP A 23 24.03 -18.77 33.48
N ASP A 24 23.68 -17.49 33.60
CA ASP A 24 24.44 -16.29 33.94
C ASP A 24 25.32 -15.53 32.92
N ASP A 25 24.85 -14.29 32.72
CA ASP A 25 25.55 -12.99 32.60
C ASP A 25 26.41 -12.72 31.36
N ASP A 26 25.83 -12.05 30.35
CA ASP A 26 26.04 -10.59 30.16
C ASP A 26 25.24 -10.02 28.96
N HIS A 27 25.04 -8.70 28.97
CA HIS A 27 24.13 -7.86 28.18
C HIS A 27 24.13 -7.98 26.64
N ASN A 28 22.95 -8.24 26.02
CA ASN A 28 22.21 -7.37 25.07
C ASN A 28 21.28 -8.12 24.08
N MET A 29 20.06 -7.59 23.95
CA MET A 29 19.07 -7.67 22.85
C MET A 29 18.60 -9.05 22.31
N GLY A 30 17.31 -9.33 22.57
CA GLY A 30 16.40 -9.77 21.51
C GLY A 30 16.09 -11.26 21.32
N ARG A 31 16.05 -12.10 22.37
CA ARG A 31 15.55 -13.49 22.22
C ARG A 31 14.03 -13.54 22.05
N ILE A 32 13.58 -13.94 20.86
CA ILE A 32 12.19 -14.29 20.56
C ILE A 32 11.78 -15.48 21.45
N LYS A 33 10.73 -15.28 22.25
CA LYS A 33 10.13 -16.32 23.09
C LYS A 33 9.60 -17.45 22.21
N CYS A 34 10.06 -18.68 22.45
CA CYS A 34 9.44 -19.91 22.00
C CYS A 34 7.95 -19.94 22.39
N THR A 35 7.09 -19.50 21.48
CA THR A 35 5.63 -19.45 21.64
C THR A 35 5.00 -20.18 20.46
N ASN A 36 4.95 -21.53 20.53
CA ASN A 36 3.78 -22.34 20.15
C ASN A 36 4.09 -23.84 20.14
N ARG A 37 3.94 -24.47 21.31
CA ARG A 37 4.07 -25.93 21.50
C ARG A 37 2.97 -26.75 20.79
N PHE A 38 1.85 -26.12 20.44
CA PHE A 38 0.69 -26.79 19.79
C PHE A 38 0.79 -26.79 18.26
N GLU A 39 1.24 -25.70 17.67
CA GLU A 39 1.39 -25.55 16.21
C GLU A 39 2.50 -26.47 15.67
N TYR A 40 3.61 -26.55 16.41
CA TYR A 40 4.71 -27.48 16.13
C TYR A 40 4.28 -28.96 16.21
N ARG A 41 3.44 -29.33 17.19
CA ARG A 41 2.90 -30.70 17.30
C ARG A 41 1.94 -31.05 16.15
N HIS A 42 1.14 -30.10 15.69
CA HIS A 42 0.23 -30.32 14.57
C HIS A 42 1.00 -30.49 13.25
N GLN A 43 2.03 -29.66 13.02
CA GLN A 43 2.89 -29.78 11.85
C GLN A 43 3.67 -31.10 11.83
N ILE A 44 4.28 -31.51 12.95
CA ILE A 44 4.96 -32.81 13.07
C ILE A 44 3.98 -33.98 12.86
N SER A 45 2.76 -33.90 13.39
CA SER A 45 1.70 -34.90 13.17
C SER A 45 1.32 -35.05 11.69
N LYS A 46 1.24 -33.94 10.94
CA LYS A 46 0.91 -33.93 9.51
C LYS A 46 2.05 -34.54 8.69
N LEU A 47 3.30 -34.13 8.96
CA LEU A 47 4.54 -34.68 8.36
C LEU A 47 4.67 -36.20 8.55
N VAL A 48 4.42 -36.71 9.76
CA VAL A 48 4.49 -38.15 10.08
C VAL A 48 3.41 -38.95 9.35
N GLY A 49 2.22 -38.39 9.13
CA GLY A 49 1.16 -39.00 8.32
C GLY A 49 1.59 -39.15 6.85
N THR A 50 2.12 -38.08 6.27
CA THR A 50 2.62 -38.05 4.89
C THR A 50 3.73 -39.06 4.64
N CYS A 51 4.72 -39.14 5.55
CA CYS A 51 5.80 -40.11 5.43
C CYS A 51 5.32 -41.57 5.49
N LYS A 52 4.28 -41.88 6.28
CA LYS A 52 3.77 -43.25 6.45
C LYS A 52 3.16 -43.81 5.16
N ASP A 53 2.47 -42.98 4.39
CA ASP A 53 1.88 -43.38 3.11
C ASP A 53 2.94 -43.48 2.00
N ILE A 54 3.94 -42.59 2.01
CA ILE A 54 5.04 -42.59 1.03
C ILE A 54 6.02 -43.76 1.24
N ILE A 55 6.37 -44.11 2.48
CA ILE A 55 7.30 -45.24 2.76
C ILE A 55 6.67 -46.59 2.39
N ARG A 56 5.33 -46.69 2.47
CA ARG A 56 4.60 -47.90 2.12
C ARG A 56 4.62 -48.19 0.62
N SER A 57 4.76 -47.16 -0.22
CA SER A 57 4.87 -47.31 -1.68
C SER A 57 6.31 -47.56 -2.15
N ASN A 58 7.34 -47.10 -1.43
CA ASN A 58 8.74 -47.32 -1.84
C ASN A 58 9.74 -47.44 -0.65
N PRO A 59 10.53 -48.52 -0.54
CA PRO A 59 11.55 -48.66 0.51
C PRO A 59 12.81 -47.85 0.21
N ILE A 60 12.94 -46.72 0.91
CA ILE A 60 13.99 -45.71 0.73
C ILE A 60 14.90 -45.63 1.97
N CYS A 61 14.43 -46.12 3.11
CA CYS A 61 15.19 -46.10 4.34
C CYS A 61 16.29 -47.18 4.37
N GLY A 62 17.46 -46.85 4.93
CA GLY A 62 18.62 -47.75 5.06
C GLY A 62 19.53 -47.81 3.83
N LYS A 63 19.41 -46.84 2.91
CA LYS A 63 20.26 -46.74 1.71
C LYS A 63 21.25 -45.58 1.82
N ASN A 64 22.34 -45.72 1.08
CA ASN A 64 23.33 -44.66 0.90
C ASN A 64 23.06 -43.96 -0.42
N TYR A 65 22.90 -42.64 -0.38
CA TYR A 65 22.59 -41.82 -1.55
C TYR A 65 23.81 -40.99 -1.94
N THR A 66 24.13 -40.94 -3.24
CA THR A 66 25.20 -40.10 -3.78
C THR A 66 24.62 -38.86 -4.46
N VAL A 67 25.05 -37.68 -4.00
CA VAL A 67 24.59 -36.38 -4.50
C VAL A 67 25.75 -35.66 -5.16
N ALA A 68 25.70 -35.49 -6.48
CA ALA A 68 26.60 -34.60 -7.20
C ALA A 68 26.21 -33.15 -6.92
N TYR A 69 27.18 -32.31 -6.58
CA TYR A 69 26.90 -30.91 -6.32
C TYR A 69 27.82 -29.93 -7.06
N SER A 70 27.28 -28.75 -7.37
CA SER A 70 28.03 -27.57 -7.80
C SER A 70 27.85 -26.45 -6.76
N LEU A 71 28.84 -25.57 -6.64
CA LEU A 71 28.76 -24.44 -5.71
C LEU A 71 27.89 -23.34 -6.29
N HIS A 72 26.84 -22.99 -5.56
CA HIS A 72 25.93 -21.90 -5.95
C HIS A 72 25.27 -21.32 -4.68
N PRO A 73 25.99 -20.46 -3.93
CA PRO A 73 25.47 -19.85 -2.71
C PRO A 73 24.22 -18.99 -2.97
N PRO A 74 23.19 -19.02 -2.10
CA PRO A 74 23.05 -19.80 -0.85
C PRO A 74 22.44 -21.20 -1.02
N TYR A 75 22.16 -21.63 -2.27
CA TYR A 75 21.48 -22.90 -2.52
C TYR A 75 22.34 -24.11 -2.18
N VAL A 76 23.63 -24.05 -2.53
CA VAL A 76 24.64 -25.06 -2.18
C VAL A 76 25.95 -24.34 -1.85
N MET A 77 26.44 -24.57 -0.64
CA MET A 77 27.62 -23.92 -0.07
C MET A 77 28.53 -24.96 0.60
N LEU A 78 29.73 -24.52 0.96
CA LEU A 78 30.65 -25.27 1.80
C LEU A 78 30.92 -24.48 3.07
N GLU A 79 30.57 -25.06 4.22
CA GLU A 79 30.84 -24.51 5.56
C GLU A 79 31.68 -25.51 6.34
N ASP A 80 32.85 -25.08 6.82
CA ASP A 80 33.81 -25.92 7.54
C ASP A 80 34.14 -27.24 6.82
N GLY A 81 34.16 -27.21 5.48
CA GLY A 81 34.43 -28.37 4.63
C GLY A 81 33.27 -29.36 4.49
N LYS A 82 32.07 -29.03 5.02
CA LYS A 82 30.83 -29.78 4.82
C LYS A 82 29.91 -29.07 3.84
N VAL A 83 29.19 -29.84 3.03
CA VAL A 83 28.19 -29.29 2.10
C VAL A 83 26.97 -28.84 2.90
N SER A 84 26.63 -27.56 2.80
CA SER A 84 25.49 -26.93 3.45
C SER A 84 24.72 -26.03 2.46
N GLY A 85 23.74 -25.27 2.96
CA GLY A 85 22.85 -24.42 2.14
C GLY A 85 21.43 -24.97 2.03
N ILE A 86 20.62 -24.31 1.23
CA ILE A 86 19.17 -24.54 1.22
C ILE A 86 18.82 -25.95 0.70
N LEU A 87 19.31 -26.35 -0.46
CA LEU A 87 18.92 -27.62 -1.08
C LEU A 87 19.45 -28.84 -0.31
N PRO A 88 20.73 -28.88 0.14
CA PRO A 88 21.22 -29.96 0.98
C PRO A 88 20.41 -30.11 2.27
N THR A 89 20.04 -29.00 2.91
CA THR A 89 19.25 -29.00 4.14
C THR A 89 17.83 -29.52 3.90
N MET A 90 17.18 -29.13 2.79
CA MET A 90 15.86 -29.64 2.42
C MET A 90 15.87 -31.15 2.14
N ILE A 91 16.90 -31.65 1.45
CA ILE A 91 17.07 -33.09 1.18
C ILE A 91 17.30 -33.84 2.50
N GLN A 92 18.19 -33.35 3.35
CA GLN A 92 18.47 -33.95 4.65
C GLN A 92 17.21 -33.98 5.53
N TYR A 93 16.46 -32.88 5.59
CA TYR A 93 15.21 -32.78 6.34
C TYR A 93 14.16 -33.77 5.85
N ALA A 94 13.99 -33.92 4.52
CA ALA A 94 13.07 -34.88 3.95
C ALA A 94 13.43 -36.33 4.33
N LEU A 95 14.72 -36.68 4.24
CA LEU A 95 15.21 -38.01 4.58
C LEU A 95 15.14 -38.30 6.09
N GLU A 96 15.49 -37.34 6.94
CA GLU A 96 15.42 -37.48 8.40
C GLU A 96 13.98 -37.60 8.90
N SER A 97 13.07 -36.78 8.36
CA SER A 97 11.66 -36.76 8.78
C SER A 97 10.96 -38.09 8.48
N CYS A 98 11.26 -38.72 7.34
CA CYS A 98 10.62 -39.97 6.95
C CYS A 98 11.41 -41.23 7.38
N CYS A 99 12.74 -41.19 7.39
CA CYS A 99 13.57 -42.37 7.66
C CYS A 99 14.29 -42.34 9.02
N PHE A 100 13.99 -41.40 9.91
CA PHE A 100 14.53 -41.31 11.28
C PHE A 100 16.07 -41.42 11.35
N GLY A 101 16.77 -40.85 10.36
CA GLY A 101 18.24 -40.84 10.32
C GLY A 101 18.91 -42.15 9.87
N CYS A 102 18.18 -43.12 9.33
CA CYS A 102 18.76 -44.37 8.82
C CYS A 102 19.48 -44.24 7.46
N ASN A 103 19.45 -43.06 6.83
CA ASN A 103 20.04 -42.84 5.51
C ASN A 103 21.35 -42.07 5.63
N SER A 104 22.32 -42.41 4.79
CA SER A 104 23.54 -41.59 4.64
C SER A 104 23.56 -40.93 3.28
N VAL A 105 23.88 -39.63 3.25
CA VAL A 105 24.02 -38.85 2.03
C VAL A 105 25.50 -38.53 1.85
N LYS A 106 26.07 -38.99 0.74
CA LYS A 106 27.44 -38.71 0.35
C LYS A 106 27.42 -37.68 -0.76
N TYR A 107 28.06 -36.54 -0.51
CA TYR A 107 28.22 -35.48 -1.50
C TYR A 107 29.50 -35.69 -2.32
N GLU A 108 29.40 -35.61 -3.65
CA GLU A 108 30.53 -35.71 -4.59
C GLU A 108 30.60 -34.41 -5.42
N GLY A 109 31.77 -33.77 -5.46
CA GLY A 109 31.94 -32.44 -6.05
C GLY A 109 33.02 -31.62 -5.33
N PRO A 110 33.09 -30.29 -5.58
CA PRO A 110 32.20 -29.51 -6.46
C PRO A 110 32.51 -29.73 -7.95
N TYR A 111 31.48 -29.66 -8.78
CA TYR A 111 31.59 -29.71 -10.25
C TYR A 111 31.27 -28.35 -10.87
N ASP A 112 32.06 -27.90 -11.85
CA ASP A 112 31.82 -26.62 -12.52
C ASP A 112 30.69 -26.72 -13.57
N HIS A 113 30.60 -27.85 -14.28
CA HIS A 113 29.66 -28.07 -15.37
C HIS A 113 29.11 -29.51 -15.30
N PHE A 114 27.79 -29.67 -15.42
CA PHE A 114 27.13 -30.97 -15.37
C PHE A 114 27.13 -31.74 -16.71
N ASP A 115 27.92 -31.28 -17.68
CA ASP A 115 27.97 -31.80 -19.06
C ASP A 115 28.45 -33.26 -19.16
N LYS A 116 29.14 -33.75 -18.11
CA LYS A 116 29.52 -35.16 -17.99
C LYS A 116 28.56 -35.85 -17.05
N PHE A 117 27.58 -36.55 -17.62
CA PHE A 117 26.66 -37.43 -16.93
C PHE A 117 27.41 -38.37 -15.98
N TYR A 118 27.32 -38.11 -14.67
CA TYR A 118 27.88 -38.97 -13.64
C TYR A 118 26.96 -40.17 -13.47
N GLN A 119 27.19 -41.23 -14.24
CA GLN A 119 26.39 -42.47 -14.23
C GLN A 119 26.32 -43.17 -12.85
N ASN A 120 27.05 -42.69 -11.85
CA ASN A 120 27.11 -43.22 -10.48
C ASN A 120 26.52 -42.30 -9.41
N THR A 121 25.80 -41.23 -9.78
CA THR A 121 25.12 -40.36 -8.80
C THR A 121 23.61 -40.52 -8.84
N ASP A 122 22.98 -40.43 -7.67
CA ASP A 122 21.53 -40.55 -7.54
C ASP A 122 20.83 -39.22 -7.81
N LEU A 123 21.44 -38.12 -7.36
CA LEU A 123 20.92 -36.76 -7.43
C LEU A 123 21.99 -35.77 -7.90
N VAL A 124 21.55 -34.69 -8.55
CA VAL A 124 22.39 -33.56 -8.98
C VAL A 124 21.75 -32.25 -8.52
N ILE A 125 22.51 -31.41 -7.81
CA ILE A 125 22.08 -30.10 -7.29
C ILE A 125 23.16 -29.01 -7.46
N PRO A 126 22.81 -27.72 -7.53
CA PRO A 126 21.49 -27.17 -7.83
C PRO A 126 21.23 -27.25 -9.34
N VAL A 127 19.98 -27.56 -9.71
CA VAL A 127 19.51 -27.42 -11.09
C VAL A 127 18.31 -26.46 -11.09
N GLN A 128 18.31 -25.53 -12.05
CA GLN A 128 17.22 -24.57 -12.25
C GLN A 128 16.46 -24.91 -13.52
N THR A 129 15.14 -24.96 -13.43
CA THR A 129 14.25 -25.11 -14.59
C THR A 129 12.92 -24.40 -14.36
N SER A 130 12.08 -24.34 -15.38
CA SER A 130 10.71 -23.86 -15.26
C SER A 130 9.86 -24.85 -14.47
N ILE A 131 8.91 -24.36 -13.68
CA ILE A 131 7.95 -25.19 -12.91
C ILE A 131 7.10 -26.09 -13.82
N SER A 132 6.93 -25.70 -15.08
CA SER A 132 6.22 -26.51 -16.08
C SER A 132 7.02 -27.73 -16.56
N ASN A 133 8.34 -27.75 -16.36
CA ASN A 133 9.21 -28.82 -16.83
C ASN A 133 9.41 -29.86 -15.73
N THR A 134 8.87 -31.06 -15.94
CA THR A 134 9.08 -32.21 -15.06
C THR A 134 10.35 -32.99 -15.37
N GLU A 135 11.03 -32.65 -16.46
CA GLU A 135 12.24 -33.32 -16.93
C GLU A 135 13.34 -32.30 -17.26
N PHE A 136 14.58 -32.70 -17.03
CA PHE A 136 15.78 -31.97 -17.38
C PHE A 136 16.79 -32.94 -17.99
N PHE A 137 17.25 -32.68 -19.22
CA PHE A 137 18.10 -33.59 -20.01
C PHE A 137 17.61 -35.05 -20.08
N GLY A 138 16.28 -35.26 -20.14
CA GLY A 138 15.69 -36.61 -20.22
C GLY A 138 15.64 -37.38 -18.90
N HIS A 139 15.93 -36.72 -17.78
CA HIS A 139 15.78 -37.27 -16.43
C HIS A 139 14.74 -36.48 -15.63
N TYR A 140 14.16 -37.11 -14.63
CA TYR A 140 13.15 -36.47 -13.80
C TYR A 140 13.74 -35.34 -12.96
N PHE A 141 13.01 -34.24 -12.90
CA PHE A 141 13.34 -33.08 -12.10
C PHE A 141 12.40 -32.96 -10.90
N ILE A 142 12.96 -32.67 -9.73
CA ILE A 142 12.23 -32.49 -8.47
C ILE A 142 12.26 -31.01 -8.12
N HIS A 143 11.10 -30.36 -8.18
CA HIS A 143 10.93 -28.97 -7.74
C HIS A 143 11.00 -28.90 -6.21
N MET A 144 12.02 -28.22 -5.67
CA MET A 144 12.21 -28.10 -4.21
C MET A 144 11.87 -26.69 -3.73
N LEU A 145 12.34 -25.66 -4.43
CA LEU A 145 12.18 -24.27 -4.03
C LEU A 145 11.80 -23.41 -5.23
N GLU A 146 10.65 -22.76 -5.15
CA GLU A 146 10.21 -21.78 -6.15
C GLU A 146 10.88 -20.42 -5.90
N ILE A 147 11.28 -19.77 -6.99
CA ILE A 147 11.78 -18.39 -6.95
C ILE A 147 10.58 -17.47 -7.13
N GLN A 148 10.40 -16.53 -6.21
CA GLN A 148 9.26 -15.61 -6.22
C GLN A 148 9.60 -14.23 -6.81
N ALA A 149 10.88 -13.85 -6.80
CA ALA A 149 11.32 -12.56 -7.33
C ALA A 149 12.77 -12.54 -7.81
N VAL A 150 13.05 -11.58 -8.70
CA VAL A 150 14.39 -11.14 -9.08
C VAL A 150 14.58 -9.70 -8.67
N SER A 151 15.68 -9.43 -7.98
CA SER A 151 16.06 -8.12 -7.49
C SER A 151 17.21 -7.56 -8.33
N PHE A 152 17.06 -6.29 -8.72
CA PHE A 152 18.04 -5.53 -9.47
C PHE A 152 18.78 -4.59 -8.53
N PHE A 153 20.12 -4.67 -8.53
CA PHE A 153 21.00 -3.83 -7.70
C PHE A 153 21.95 -3.03 -8.57
N GLY A 154 22.42 -1.90 -8.07
CA GLY A 154 23.47 -1.12 -8.72
C GLY A 154 24.13 -0.13 -7.77
N GLU A 155 24.90 0.80 -8.34
CA GLU A 155 25.51 1.89 -7.58
C GLU A 155 24.47 2.71 -6.82
N PRO A 156 24.82 3.29 -5.65
CA PRO A 156 23.92 4.14 -4.89
C PRO A 156 23.33 5.24 -5.76
N ILE A 157 22.00 5.41 -5.67
CA ILE A 157 21.30 6.48 -6.36
C ILE A 157 21.86 7.81 -5.85
N LYS A 158 22.58 8.53 -6.73
CA LYS A 158 23.04 9.89 -6.43
C LYS A 158 21.82 10.82 -6.45
N HIS A 159 21.43 11.32 -5.29
CA HIS A 159 20.33 12.26 -5.18
C HIS A 159 20.74 13.61 -5.80
N ASP A 160 20.19 13.90 -6.98
CA ASP A 160 20.26 15.23 -7.57
C ASP A 160 19.13 16.09 -6.96
N PRO A 161 19.46 17.10 -6.11
CA PRO A 161 18.45 17.92 -5.43
C PRO A 161 17.55 18.65 -6.43
N ASP A 162 18.08 19.05 -7.60
CA ASP A 162 17.31 19.78 -8.61
C ASP A 162 16.27 18.87 -9.27
N LYS A 163 16.64 17.62 -9.55
CA LYS A 163 15.72 16.61 -10.11
C LYS A 163 14.60 16.28 -9.12
N MET A 164 14.92 16.19 -7.82
CA MET A 164 13.94 15.94 -6.77
C MET A 164 12.93 17.10 -6.66
N VAL A 165 13.41 18.34 -6.56
CA VAL A 165 12.55 19.53 -6.50
C VAL A 165 11.66 19.65 -7.75
N ARG A 166 12.21 19.37 -8.94
CA ARG A 166 11.45 19.38 -10.20
C ARG A 166 10.37 18.28 -10.25
N THR A 167 10.63 17.12 -9.68
CA THR A 167 9.67 16.00 -9.65
C THR A 167 8.55 16.28 -8.65
N ILE A 168 8.88 16.79 -7.47
CA ILE A 168 7.91 17.20 -6.44
C ILE A 168 7.02 18.32 -6.98
N SER A 169 7.60 19.40 -7.50
CA SER A 169 6.84 20.54 -8.03
C SER A 169 5.88 20.12 -9.15
N ARG A 170 6.33 19.26 -10.08
CA ARG A 170 5.46 18.72 -11.13
C ARG A 170 4.30 17.90 -10.57
N SER A 171 4.54 17.11 -9.52
CA SER A 171 3.52 16.27 -8.89
C SER A 171 2.47 17.09 -8.13
N VAL A 172 2.90 18.16 -7.44
CA VAL A 172 2.00 19.14 -6.82
C VAL A 172 1.15 19.84 -7.89
N LEU A 173 1.78 20.31 -8.97
CA LEU A 173 1.08 20.95 -10.07
C LEU A 173 0.09 20.01 -10.76
N ASN A 174 0.38 18.72 -10.86
CA ASN A 174 -0.55 17.74 -11.43
C ASN A 174 -1.83 17.53 -10.59
N THR A 175 -1.82 17.93 -9.31
CA THR A 175 -3.01 17.85 -8.42
C THR A 175 -3.98 19.04 -8.62
N TYR A 176 -3.71 19.93 -9.58
CA TYR A 176 -4.54 21.09 -9.89
C TYR A 176 -6.04 20.84 -10.14
N PRO A 177 -6.51 19.69 -10.68
CA PRO A 177 -7.92 19.55 -11.00
C PRO A 177 -8.82 19.50 -9.76
N LEU A 178 -8.36 18.85 -8.69
CA LEU A 178 -9.08 18.81 -7.41
C LEU A 178 -9.22 20.21 -6.81
N PHE A 179 -8.16 21.02 -6.94
CA PHE A 179 -8.18 22.42 -6.52
C PHE A 179 -9.21 23.23 -7.34
N ILE A 180 -9.30 23.02 -8.65
CA ILE A 180 -10.31 23.67 -9.50
C ILE A 180 -11.73 23.24 -9.10
N ILE A 181 -11.97 21.95 -8.89
CA ILE A 181 -13.29 21.43 -8.46
C ILE A 181 -13.70 22.05 -7.12
N ALA A 182 -12.78 22.09 -6.15
CA ALA A 182 -12.98 22.74 -4.86
C ALA A 182 -13.35 24.23 -5.01
N LEU A 183 -12.62 24.98 -5.85
CA LEU A 183 -12.91 26.38 -6.12
C LEU A 183 -14.27 26.60 -6.78
N VAL A 184 -14.63 25.79 -7.78
CA VAL A 184 -15.94 25.89 -8.44
C VAL A 184 -17.07 25.57 -7.48
N MET A 185 -16.91 24.55 -6.62
CA MET A 185 -17.90 24.25 -5.60
C MET A 185 -18.01 25.36 -4.55
N ALA A 186 -16.90 25.95 -4.09
CA ALA A 186 -16.93 27.11 -3.21
C ALA A 186 -17.65 28.30 -3.85
N LEU A 187 -17.49 28.50 -5.16
CA LEU A 187 -18.25 29.52 -5.90
C LEU A 187 -19.75 29.21 -5.92
N THR A 188 -20.14 27.95 -6.20
CA THR A 188 -21.55 27.55 -6.17
C THR A 188 -22.17 27.78 -4.79
N ALA A 189 -21.47 27.38 -3.73
CA ALA A 189 -21.92 27.54 -2.37
C ALA A 189 -21.96 29.00 -1.94
N GLY A 190 -21.01 29.81 -2.43
CA GLY A 190 -20.98 31.25 -2.21
C GLY A 190 -22.16 31.99 -2.84
N VAL A 191 -22.56 31.60 -4.07
CA VAL A 191 -23.77 32.13 -4.69
C VAL A 191 -25.01 31.63 -3.94
N ALA A 192 -25.05 30.37 -3.54
CA ALA A 192 -26.18 29.79 -2.82
C ALA A 192 -26.41 30.47 -1.46
N ILE A 193 -25.37 30.62 -0.63
CA ILE A 193 -25.48 31.26 0.68
C ILE A 193 -25.88 32.73 0.54
N TRP A 194 -25.34 33.43 -0.47
CA TRP A 194 -25.75 34.78 -0.79
C TRP A 194 -27.25 34.84 -1.07
N LEU A 195 -27.78 33.98 -1.96
CA LEU A 195 -29.22 33.96 -2.25
C LEU A 195 -30.09 33.65 -1.01
N LEU A 196 -29.62 32.78 -0.12
CA LEU A 196 -30.36 32.34 1.06
C LEU A 196 -30.34 33.36 2.21
N ASP A 197 -29.25 34.12 2.38
CA ASP A 197 -29.06 34.97 3.57
C ASP A 197 -29.13 36.48 3.30
N THR A 198 -29.01 36.91 2.04
CA THR A 198 -28.93 38.35 1.69
C THR A 198 -30.12 39.17 2.17
N LYS A 199 -31.33 38.61 2.26
CA LYS A 199 -32.52 39.34 2.76
C LYS A 199 -32.47 39.63 4.26
N TRP A 200 -31.80 38.77 5.03
CA TRP A 200 -31.77 38.83 6.49
C TRP A 200 -30.44 39.39 7.02
N ASN A 201 -29.40 39.40 6.19
CA ASN A 201 -28.04 39.76 6.59
C ASN A 201 -27.33 40.63 5.53
N GLU A 202 -27.92 41.79 5.21
CA GLU A 202 -27.35 42.72 4.22
C GLU A 202 -25.99 43.29 4.61
N SER A 203 -25.68 43.35 5.91
CA SER A 203 -24.41 43.86 6.44
C SER A 203 -23.21 42.98 6.08
N GLU A 204 -23.40 41.66 6.09
CA GLU A 204 -22.33 40.68 5.84
C GLU A 204 -22.41 40.12 4.41
N PHE A 205 -23.62 39.99 3.86
CA PHE A 205 -23.86 39.55 2.48
C PHE A 205 -24.61 40.65 1.70
N PRO A 206 -23.88 41.59 1.07
CA PRO A 206 -24.49 42.74 0.39
C PRO A 206 -25.45 42.34 -0.73
N ASN A 207 -26.49 43.15 -0.88
CA ASN A 207 -27.52 42.98 -1.89
C ASN A 207 -27.07 43.35 -3.33
N THR A 208 -25.82 43.78 -3.52
CA THR A 208 -25.25 44.22 -4.80
C THR A 208 -24.50 43.10 -5.51
N PHE A 209 -24.79 42.90 -6.80
CA PHE A 209 -24.01 42.01 -7.67
C PHE A 209 -22.90 42.84 -8.33
N PRO A 210 -21.62 42.37 -8.40
CA PRO A 210 -21.12 41.05 -8.00
C PRO A 210 -20.58 40.94 -6.56
N ARG A 211 -20.64 42.02 -5.77
CA ARG A 211 -20.01 42.06 -4.43
C ARG A 211 -20.54 40.97 -3.48
N GLY A 212 -21.86 40.79 -3.41
CA GLY A 212 -22.48 39.81 -2.51
C GLY A 212 -22.04 38.36 -2.73
N PRO A 213 -22.12 37.81 -3.96
CA PRO A 213 -21.59 36.47 -4.25
C PRO A 213 -20.11 36.29 -3.94
N PHE A 214 -19.29 37.34 -4.11
CA PHE A 214 -17.86 37.28 -3.78
C PHE A 214 -17.63 37.14 -2.27
N GLU A 215 -18.39 37.87 -1.44
CA GLU A 215 -18.37 37.69 0.01
C GLU A 215 -18.86 36.28 0.42
N GLY A 216 -19.86 35.75 -0.30
CA GLY A 216 -20.33 34.38 -0.16
C GLY A 216 -19.26 33.34 -0.50
N PHE A 217 -18.53 33.55 -1.60
CA PHE A 217 -17.41 32.70 -2.01
C PHE A 217 -16.30 32.70 -0.96
N TRP A 218 -15.92 33.87 -0.45
CA TRP A 218 -14.96 34.00 0.64
C TRP A 218 -15.39 33.18 1.87
N TRP A 219 -16.65 33.33 2.30
CA TRP A 219 -17.20 32.56 3.41
C TRP A 219 -17.16 31.05 3.13
N ALA A 220 -17.56 30.62 1.93
CA ALA A 220 -17.59 29.22 1.54
C ALA A 220 -16.18 28.61 1.52
N PHE A 221 -15.19 29.34 0.98
CA PHE A 221 -13.79 28.94 0.89
C PHE A 221 -13.12 28.81 2.27
N VAL A 222 -13.30 29.82 3.14
CA VAL A 222 -12.75 29.81 4.50
C VAL A 222 -13.41 28.72 5.37
N SER A 223 -14.69 28.43 5.14
CA SER A 223 -15.42 27.38 5.86
C SER A 223 -14.99 25.98 5.44
N MET A 224 -14.81 25.72 4.13
CA MET A 224 -14.39 24.40 3.65
C MET A 224 -12.94 24.06 4.02
N THR A 225 -12.09 25.07 4.15
CA THR A 225 -10.69 24.92 4.59
C THR A 225 -10.55 24.85 6.10
N THR A 226 -11.66 24.89 6.85
CA THR A 226 -11.71 24.87 8.32
C THR A 226 -10.98 26.03 9.02
N VAL A 227 -10.50 27.03 8.26
CA VAL A 227 -9.84 28.22 8.82
C VAL A 227 -10.82 29.05 9.64
N GLY A 228 -12.04 29.23 9.13
CA GLY A 228 -13.19 29.74 9.88
C GLY A 228 -12.94 31.05 10.63
N TYR A 229 -12.53 32.13 9.95
CA TYR A 229 -12.28 33.43 10.58
C TYR A 229 -13.45 33.99 11.40
N GLY A 230 -14.69 33.57 11.10
CA GLY A 230 -15.89 34.02 11.80
C GLY A 230 -16.28 35.47 11.49
N ASP A 231 -15.70 36.07 10.45
CA ASP A 231 -15.97 37.42 9.98
C ASP A 231 -17.36 37.56 9.33
N LYS A 232 -17.88 36.44 8.80
CA LYS A 232 -19.18 36.35 8.12
C LYS A 232 -19.92 35.11 8.64
N SER A 233 -21.20 35.25 8.94
CA SER A 233 -21.99 34.16 9.50
C SER A 233 -23.45 34.18 9.01
N PRO A 234 -24.02 33.04 8.60
CA PRO A 234 -25.40 32.99 8.15
C PRO A 234 -26.39 33.23 9.29
N ARG A 235 -27.35 34.14 9.09
CA ARG A 235 -28.35 34.51 10.11
C ARG A 235 -29.69 33.81 9.90
N SER A 236 -30.11 33.63 8.66
CA SER A 236 -31.35 32.93 8.28
C SER A 236 -31.31 31.44 8.64
N VAL A 237 -32.43 30.89 9.09
CA VAL A 237 -32.56 29.45 9.44
C VAL A 237 -32.19 28.58 8.24
N VAL A 238 -32.68 28.92 7.04
CA VAL A 238 -32.40 28.16 5.82
C VAL A 238 -30.92 28.24 5.44
N ALA A 239 -30.30 29.41 5.61
CA ALA A 239 -28.87 29.60 5.37
C ALA A 239 -28.00 28.81 6.35
N ARG A 240 -28.42 28.68 7.62
CA ARG A 240 -27.73 27.86 8.63
C ARG A 240 -27.82 26.37 8.33
N VAL A 241 -28.99 25.87 7.92
CA VAL A 241 -29.13 24.47 7.50
C VAL A 241 -28.23 24.17 6.29
N PHE A 242 -28.22 25.05 5.30
CA PHE A 242 -27.30 24.94 4.16
C PHE A 242 -25.83 24.96 4.60
N ALA A 243 -25.47 25.83 5.53
CA ALA A 243 -24.10 25.93 6.03
C ALA A 243 -23.63 24.64 6.71
N ILE A 244 -24.48 23.96 7.48
CA ILE A 244 -24.14 22.66 8.10
C ILE A 244 -23.80 21.63 7.01
N VAL A 245 -24.63 21.54 5.97
CA VAL A 245 -24.40 20.63 4.84
C VAL A 245 -23.13 21.01 4.08
N TRP A 246 -22.92 22.30 3.81
CA TRP A 246 -21.73 22.80 3.14
C TRP A 246 -20.45 22.48 3.91
N ILE A 247 -20.42 22.69 5.22
CA ILE A 247 -19.26 22.38 6.05
C ILE A 247 -18.94 20.88 6.00
N ALA A 248 -19.95 20.01 6.07
CA ALA A 248 -19.77 18.56 5.94
C ALA A 248 -19.22 18.15 4.57
N ILE A 249 -19.69 18.76 3.48
CA ILE A 249 -19.15 18.51 2.13
C ILE A 249 -17.74 19.10 2.00
N GLY A 250 -17.53 20.30 2.51
CA GLY A 250 -16.26 21.04 2.46
C GLY A 250 -15.12 20.28 3.14
N ILE A 251 -15.35 19.73 4.33
CA ILE A 251 -14.34 18.95 5.04
C ILE A 251 -13.97 17.68 4.26
N THR A 252 -14.96 16.95 3.71
CA THR A 252 -14.67 15.73 2.92
C THR A 252 -13.88 16.06 1.66
N MET A 253 -14.21 17.14 0.96
CA MET A 253 -13.50 17.61 -0.22
C MET A 253 -12.07 18.04 0.08
N PHE A 254 -11.88 18.81 1.16
CA PHE A 254 -10.55 19.24 1.56
C PHE A 254 -9.67 18.06 1.98
N SER A 255 -10.24 17.08 2.70
CA SER A 255 -9.54 15.81 3.03
C SER A 255 -9.16 15.00 1.80
N MET A 256 -10.01 14.95 0.77
CA MET A 256 -9.66 14.29 -0.50
C MET A 256 -8.49 15.00 -1.21
N TYR A 257 -8.48 16.34 -1.18
CA TYR A 257 -7.36 17.10 -1.75
C TYR A 257 -6.05 16.83 -1.01
N THR A 258 -6.04 16.86 0.33
CA THR A 258 -4.83 16.57 1.11
C THR A 258 -4.35 15.13 0.90
N ALA A 259 -5.25 14.15 0.89
CA ALA A 259 -4.91 12.76 0.62
C ALA A 259 -4.29 12.58 -0.78
N SER A 260 -4.90 13.17 -1.81
CA SER A 260 -4.36 13.12 -3.18
C SER A 260 -2.99 13.79 -3.29
N LEU A 261 -2.79 14.91 -2.60
CA LEU A 261 -1.50 15.59 -2.56
C LEU A 261 -0.43 14.72 -1.89
N THR A 262 -0.77 14.08 -0.77
CA THR A 262 0.13 13.13 -0.10
C THR A 262 0.47 11.95 -1.01
N SER A 263 -0.50 11.32 -1.67
CA SER A 263 -0.23 10.23 -2.63
C SER A 263 0.65 10.69 -3.79
N ALA A 264 0.40 11.86 -4.37
CA ALA A 264 1.24 12.41 -5.44
C ALA A 264 2.68 12.66 -4.98
N LEU A 265 2.87 13.15 -3.75
CA LEU A 265 4.20 13.34 -3.15
C LEU A 265 4.90 12.00 -2.89
N THR A 266 4.20 11.02 -2.34
CA THR A 266 4.73 9.67 -2.13
C THR A 266 5.18 9.07 -3.45
N ASN A 267 4.34 9.11 -4.49
CA ASN A 267 4.69 8.62 -5.82
C ASN A 267 5.88 9.38 -6.41
N ALA A 268 5.98 10.70 -6.21
CA ALA A 268 7.11 11.49 -6.67
C ALA A 268 8.44 11.08 -6.02
N VAL A 269 8.40 10.76 -4.72
CA VAL A 269 9.54 10.27 -3.97
C VAL A 269 9.88 8.84 -4.37
N MET A 270 8.90 7.97 -4.58
CA MET A 270 9.14 6.60 -5.03
C MET A 270 9.70 6.57 -6.46
N ALA A 271 9.13 7.36 -7.38
CA ALA A 271 9.61 7.49 -8.75
C ALA A 271 11.01 8.13 -8.84
N SER A 272 11.42 8.92 -7.85
CA SER A 272 12.79 9.43 -7.79
C SER A 272 13.81 8.35 -7.40
N HIS A 273 13.36 7.27 -6.75
CA HIS A 273 14.15 6.09 -6.42
C HIS A 273 14.06 4.97 -7.48
N GLU A 274 13.06 4.98 -8.37
CA GLU A 274 12.98 3.98 -9.43
C GLU A 274 14.03 4.23 -10.52
N VAL A 275 14.94 3.28 -10.69
CA VAL A 275 15.92 3.30 -11.78
C VAL A 275 15.35 2.61 -13.00
N VAL A 276 15.26 3.35 -14.12
CA VAL A 276 14.83 2.79 -15.40
C VAL A 276 15.91 1.87 -15.95
N LEU A 277 15.60 0.58 -16.05
CA LEU A 277 16.48 -0.48 -16.54
C LEU A 277 16.48 -0.63 -18.08
N TYR A 278 15.66 0.14 -18.78
CA TYR A 278 15.53 0.09 -20.23
C TYR A 278 16.86 0.38 -20.94
N GLN A 279 17.30 -0.54 -21.81
CA GLN A 279 18.58 -0.49 -22.55
C GLN A 279 19.85 -0.43 -21.67
N LYS A 280 19.72 -0.71 -20.37
CA LYS A 280 20.87 -0.79 -19.45
C LYS A 280 21.57 -2.13 -19.57
N LYS A 281 22.89 -2.15 -19.36
CA LYS A 281 23.68 -3.40 -19.34
C LYS A 281 23.54 -4.02 -17.96
N ILE A 282 22.87 -5.16 -17.87
CA ILE A 282 22.59 -5.82 -16.60
C ILE A 282 23.44 -7.09 -16.50
N ALA A 283 24.24 -7.18 -15.45
CA ALA A 283 24.99 -8.38 -15.14
C ALA A 283 24.06 -9.48 -14.64
N VAL A 284 24.22 -10.67 -15.19
CA VAL A 284 23.47 -11.87 -14.78
C VAL A 284 24.45 -13.02 -14.60
N LEU A 285 24.19 -13.89 -13.64
CA LEU A 285 24.96 -15.12 -13.48
C LEU A 285 24.60 -16.11 -14.60
N ASN A 286 25.60 -16.77 -15.15
CA ASN A 286 25.42 -17.80 -16.17
C ASN A 286 24.58 -18.98 -15.62
N THR A 287 24.72 -19.26 -14.32
CA THR A 287 23.98 -20.30 -13.60
C THR A 287 22.50 -19.94 -13.34
N THR A 288 22.08 -18.69 -13.56
CA THR A 288 20.71 -18.23 -13.28
C THR A 288 19.96 -17.88 -14.57
N THR A 289 19.04 -18.74 -14.99
CA THR A 289 18.19 -18.48 -16.17
C THR A 289 17.14 -17.40 -15.88
N ILE A 290 16.61 -17.37 -14.66
CA ILE A 290 15.58 -16.40 -14.24
C ILE A 290 16.07 -14.95 -14.33
N GLY A 291 17.33 -14.67 -13.96
CA GLY A 291 17.91 -13.34 -14.05
C GLY A 291 18.01 -12.84 -15.49
N GLN A 292 18.24 -13.76 -16.44
CA GLN A 292 18.32 -13.43 -17.87
C GLN A 292 16.93 -13.09 -18.40
N ILE A 293 15.92 -13.90 -18.06
CA ILE A 293 14.52 -13.67 -18.42
C ILE A 293 14.03 -12.34 -17.82
N ALA A 294 14.33 -12.08 -16.55
CA ALA A 294 13.99 -10.83 -15.86
C ALA A 294 14.56 -9.60 -16.58
N THR A 295 15.84 -9.70 -16.97
CA THR A 295 16.55 -8.64 -17.71
C THR A 295 15.91 -8.38 -19.08
N ILE A 296 15.55 -9.43 -19.82
CA ILE A 296 14.89 -9.27 -21.12
C ILE A 296 13.50 -8.65 -20.93
N LYS A 297 12.76 -9.04 -19.90
CA LYS A 297 11.42 -8.50 -19.58
C LYS A 297 11.46 -7.01 -19.22
N THR A 298 12.57 -6.52 -18.67
CA THR A 298 12.80 -5.08 -18.43
C THR A 298 13.37 -4.33 -19.64
N ASN A 299 13.53 -5.00 -20.79
CA ASN A 299 14.25 -4.50 -21.97
C ASN A 299 15.71 -4.09 -21.65
N GLY A 300 16.32 -4.72 -20.66
CA GLY A 300 17.74 -4.62 -20.38
C GLY A 300 18.56 -5.53 -21.30
N ILE A 301 19.87 -5.30 -21.34
CA ILE A 301 20.83 -6.09 -22.11
C ILE A 301 21.56 -7.03 -21.13
N PRO A 302 21.30 -8.34 -21.14
CA PRO A 302 21.95 -9.27 -20.22
C PRO A 302 23.41 -9.48 -20.62
N ILE A 303 24.31 -9.33 -19.64
CA ILE A 303 25.73 -9.67 -19.75
C ILE A 303 26.01 -10.78 -18.75
N GLN A 304 26.36 -11.96 -19.26
CA GLN A 304 26.57 -13.14 -18.44
C GLN A 304 27.96 -13.14 -17.80
N PHE A 305 28.02 -13.58 -16.54
CA PHE A 305 29.24 -13.78 -15.77
C PHE A 305 29.15 -15.10 -14.99
N ASP A 306 30.28 -15.74 -14.74
CA ASP A 306 30.28 -17.02 -14.02
C ASP A 306 30.16 -16.84 -12.50
N ASN A 307 30.77 -15.77 -11.96
CA ASN A 307 30.86 -15.54 -10.51
C ASN A 307 30.48 -14.12 -10.13
N VAL A 308 29.86 -13.94 -8.95
CA VAL A 308 29.49 -12.62 -8.40
C VAL A 308 30.72 -11.72 -8.23
N GLY A 309 31.89 -12.25 -7.88
CA GLY A 309 33.12 -11.48 -7.82
C GLY A 309 33.55 -10.85 -9.16
N GLN A 310 33.23 -11.49 -10.30
CA GLN A 310 33.46 -10.88 -11.61
C GLN A 310 32.46 -9.75 -11.89
N ILE A 311 31.21 -9.95 -11.47
CA ILE A 311 30.15 -8.94 -11.57
C ILE A 311 30.54 -7.68 -10.79
N ASN A 312 31.00 -7.82 -9.55
CA ASN A 312 31.44 -6.68 -8.73
C ASN A 312 32.55 -5.87 -9.41
N LYS A 313 33.56 -6.57 -9.96
CA LYS A 313 34.65 -5.93 -10.72
C LYS A 313 34.14 -5.24 -12.00
N ALA A 314 33.14 -5.80 -12.65
CA ALA A 314 32.53 -5.22 -13.84
C ALA A 314 31.71 -3.97 -13.49
N LEU A 315 30.99 -4.00 -12.37
CA LEU A 315 30.20 -2.89 -11.84
C LEU A 315 31.12 -1.74 -11.41
N ALA A 316 32.17 -2.02 -10.64
CA ALA A 316 33.19 -1.04 -10.23
C ALA A 316 33.89 -0.36 -11.42
N LYS A 317 34.03 -1.07 -12.54
CA LYS A 317 34.60 -0.54 -13.79
C LYS A 317 33.56 0.11 -14.72
N ASN A 318 32.32 0.32 -14.27
CA ASN A 318 31.22 0.86 -15.07
C ASN A 318 30.98 0.10 -16.39
N LYS A 319 31.26 -1.21 -16.43
CA LYS A 319 30.99 -2.06 -17.60
C LYS A 319 29.52 -2.49 -17.69
N VAL A 320 28.89 -2.60 -16.54
CA VAL A 320 27.47 -2.94 -16.32
C VAL A 320 26.86 -1.85 -15.44
N ASP A 321 25.59 -1.56 -15.65
CA ASP A 321 24.84 -0.55 -14.91
C ASP A 321 24.13 -1.12 -13.69
N ALA A 322 23.77 -2.41 -13.73
CA ALA A 322 23.04 -3.10 -12.68
C ALA A 322 23.37 -4.60 -12.66
N ILE A 323 22.94 -5.29 -11.60
CA ILE A 323 23.05 -6.74 -11.39
C ILE A 323 21.64 -7.29 -11.17
N ALA A 324 21.27 -8.38 -11.83
CA ALA A 324 20.02 -9.10 -11.57
C ALA A 324 20.32 -10.41 -10.83
N LEU A 325 19.83 -10.52 -9.60
CA LEU A 325 19.98 -11.70 -8.74
C LEU A 325 18.58 -12.19 -8.32
N ASP A 326 18.37 -13.49 -8.22
CA ASP A 326 17.15 -13.98 -7.56
C ASP A 326 17.16 -13.58 -6.08
N GLU A 327 15.97 -13.58 -5.48
CA GLU A 327 15.76 -13.13 -4.10
C GLU A 327 16.71 -13.79 -3.08
N ASN A 328 16.97 -15.09 -3.20
CA ASN A 328 17.80 -15.80 -2.24
C ASN A 328 19.28 -15.44 -2.40
N ILE A 329 19.78 -15.40 -3.65
CA ILE A 329 21.14 -14.95 -3.95
C ILE A 329 21.31 -13.49 -3.52
N ALA A 330 20.34 -12.64 -3.84
CA ALA A 330 20.35 -11.24 -3.45
C ALA A 330 20.48 -11.07 -1.93
N ASN A 331 19.67 -11.77 -1.14
CA ASN A 331 19.69 -11.68 0.32
C ASN A 331 21.03 -12.15 0.89
N TYR A 332 21.56 -13.28 0.43
CA TYR A 332 22.84 -13.81 0.88
C TYR A 332 24.01 -12.87 0.56
N TYR A 333 24.09 -12.41 -0.69
CA TYR A 333 25.17 -11.54 -1.13
C TYR A 333 25.03 -10.12 -0.60
N MET A 334 23.84 -9.58 -0.30
CA MET A 334 23.74 -8.25 0.31
C MET A 334 24.47 -8.15 1.66
N GLU A 335 24.57 -9.24 2.40
CA GLU A 335 25.32 -9.32 3.65
C GLU A 335 26.82 -9.52 3.39
N HIS A 336 27.18 -10.48 2.55
CA HIS A 336 28.59 -10.85 2.30
C HIS A 336 29.33 -9.91 1.33
N LEU A 337 28.61 -9.19 0.45
CA LEU A 337 29.19 -8.17 -0.43
C LEU A 337 29.71 -6.96 0.35
N VAL A 338 29.21 -6.72 1.56
CA VAL A 338 29.68 -5.63 2.43
C VAL A 338 31.06 -5.95 3.01
N GLU A 339 31.42 -7.24 3.15
CA GLU A 339 32.71 -7.67 3.67
C GLU A 339 33.80 -7.76 2.59
N ASP A 340 33.46 -8.20 1.37
CA ASP A 340 34.42 -8.40 0.27
C ASP A 340 34.55 -7.20 -0.70
N ALA A 341 33.63 -6.23 -0.64
CA ALA A 341 33.79 -4.99 -1.39
C ALA A 341 34.84 -4.12 -0.69
N GLU A 342 35.79 -3.59 -1.48
CA GLU A 342 36.70 -2.55 -1.01
C GLU A 342 35.93 -1.51 -0.18
N GLU A 343 36.40 -1.29 1.05
CA GLU A 343 35.87 -0.44 2.10
C GLU A 343 34.96 0.69 1.56
N GLY A 344 33.64 0.47 1.54
CA GLY A 344 32.65 1.53 1.25
C GLY A 344 31.77 1.39 -0.01
N GLN A 345 31.85 0.30 -0.79
CA GLN A 345 30.92 0.12 -1.92
C GLN A 345 29.52 -0.34 -1.46
N LYS A 346 28.65 0.61 -1.14
CA LYS A 346 27.23 0.34 -0.87
C LYS A 346 26.49 0.09 -2.17
N PHE A 347 25.65 -0.93 -2.24
CA PHE A 347 24.72 -1.14 -3.34
C PHE A 347 23.31 -0.66 -2.95
N SER A 348 22.55 -0.16 -3.91
CA SER A 348 21.13 0.15 -3.71
C SER A 348 20.25 -0.75 -4.56
N LEU A 349 19.15 -1.22 -3.97
CA LEU A 349 18.09 -1.92 -4.68
C LEU A 349 17.42 -0.94 -5.65
N TYR A 350 17.45 -1.26 -6.95
CA TYR A 350 16.82 -0.46 -8.00
C TYR A 350 15.39 -0.87 -8.26
N LYS A 351 15.13 -2.18 -8.28
CA LYS A 351 13.82 -2.73 -8.56
C LYS A 351 13.73 -4.18 -8.08
N ARG A 352 12.61 -4.56 -7.48
CA ARG A 352 12.22 -5.96 -7.30
C ARG A 352 11.15 -6.28 -8.33
N MET A 353 11.34 -7.36 -9.07
CA MET A 353 10.36 -7.88 -10.02
C MET A 353 9.85 -9.22 -9.51
N GLU A 354 8.56 -9.28 -9.20
CA GLU A 354 7.88 -10.54 -8.93
C GLU A 354 7.88 -11.38 -10.20
N MET A 355 8.40 -12.60 -10.06
CA MET A 355 8.51 -13.57 -11.13
C MET A 355 8.29 -14.95 -10.54
N SER A 356 7.18 -15.56 -10.90
CA SER A 356 6.88 -16.97 -10.65
C SER A 356 7.20 -17.81 -11.88
N GLY A 357 7.34 -19.13 -11.69
CA GLY A 357 7.50 -20.05 -12.83
C GLY A 357 8.89 -20.65 -13.02
N SER A 358 9.84 -20.35 -12.13
CA SER A 358 11.14 -21.02 -12.05
C SER A 358 11.38 -21.57 -10.66
N SER A 359 12.02 -22.74 -10.59
CA SER A 359 12.36 -23.40 -9.34
C SER A 359 13.77 -23.94 -9.36
N TYR A 360 14.41 -23.91 -8.20
CA TYR A 360 15.58 -24.71 -7.89
C TYR A 360 15.18 -26.08 -7.36
N GLY A 361 15.99 -27.08 -7.69
CA GLY A 361 15.69 -28.44 -7.32
C GLY A 361 16.83 -29.40 -7.64
N ALA A 362 16.48 -30.68 -7.66
CA ALA A 362 17.40 -31.75 -7.98
C ALA A 362 16.96 -32.50 -9.23
N MET A 363 17.93 -32.84 -10.07
CA MET A 363 17.75 -33.82 -11.13
C MET A 363 18.06 -35.22 -10.56
N ALA A 364 17.20 -36.19 -10.81
CA ALA A 364 17.29 -37.53 -10.24
C ALA A 364 17.42 -38.61 -11.31
N TYR A 365 18.36 -39.55 -11.10
CA TYR A 365 18.57 -40.69 -12.00
C TYR A 365 17.74 -41.91 -11.62
N GLN A 366 17.48 -42.10 -10.33
CA GLN A 366 16.72 -43.24 -9.82
C GLN A 366 15.23 -42.89 -9.64
N SER A 367 14.35 -43.76 -10.15
CA SER A 367 12.89 -43.60 -10.02
C SER A 367 12.41 -43.56 -8.57
N ASN A 368 13.00 -44.36 -7.69
CA ASN A 368 12.52 -44.51 -6.32
C ASN A 368 12.78 -43.25 -5.48
N VAL A 369 13.93 -42.60 -5.67
CA VAL A 369 14.27 -41.34 -4.99
C VAL A 369 13.43 -40.20 -5.54
N THR A 370 13.22 -40.19 -6.86
CA THR A 370 12.35 -39.24 -7.56
C THR A 370 10.94 -39.24 -6.98
N GLU A 371 10.31 -40.41 -6.93
CA GLU A 371 8.92 -40.55 -6.50
C GLU A 371 8.73 -40.07 -5.06
N PHE A 372 9.69 -40.38 -4.17
CA PHE A 372 9.64 -39.94 -2.78
C PHE A 372 9.85 -38.46 -2.60
N LEU A 373 10.93 -37.89 -3.14
CA LEU A 373 11.20 -36.47 -2.95
C LEU A 373 10.10 -35.63 -3.61
N ASN A 374 9.64 -36.02 -4.80
CA ASN A 374 8.54 -35.34 -5.46
C ASN A 374 7.24 -35.43 -4.63
N SER A 375 6.89 -36.61 -4.12
CA SER A 375 5.70 -36.77 -3.26
C SER A 375 5.82 -36.00 -1.94
N PHE A 376 7.01 -36.00 -1.33
CA PHE A 376 7.27 -35.29 -0.09
C PHE A 376 7.14 -33.79 -0.27
N PHE A 377 7.82 -33.21 -1.27
CA PHE A 377 7.75 -31.78 -1.52
C PHE A 377 6.36 -31.38 -2.00
N HIS A 378 5.67 -32.17 -2.82
CA HIS A 378 4.32 -31.86 -3.27
C HIS A 378 3.30 -31.88 -2.13
N SER A 379 3.42 -32.81 -1.19
CA SER A 379 2.52 -32.90 -0.03
C SER A 379 2.76 -31.82 1.03
N ASN A 380 3.94 -31.18 1.00
CA ASN A 380 4.36 -30.16 1.96
C ASN A 380 4.64 -28.82 1.27
N ASP A 381 3.90 -28.49 0.21
CA ASP A 381 4.11 -27.27 -0.60
C ASP A 381 4.10 -26.00 0.28
N ASP A 382 3.12 -25.89 1.19
CA ASP A 382 3.00 -24.79 2.16
C ASP A 382 4.20 -24.63 3.10
N GLN A 383 5.02 -25.68 3.27
CA GLN A 383 6.15 -25.69 4.20
C GLN A 383 7.50 -25.50 3.50
N ARG A 384 7.55 -25.53 2.16
CA ARG A 384 8.82 -25.38 1.42
C ARG A 384 9.51 -24.06 1.73
N ASP A 385 8.74 -22.98 1.75
CA ASP A 385 9.25 -21.64 2.06
C ASP A 385 9.76 -21.54 3.50
N VAL A 386 9.07 -22.19 4.43
CA VAL A 386 9.50 -22.27 5.84
C VAL A 386 10.80 -23.06 5.96
N MET A 387 10.94 -24.19 5.25
CA MET A 387 12.18 -24.98 5.24
C MET A 387 13.34 -24.18 4.64
N ALA A 388 13.10 -23.45 3.56
CA ALA A 388 14.11 -22.58 2.95
C ALA A 388 14.51 -21.43 3.88
N MET A 389 13.53 -20.82 4.57
CA MET A 389 13.78 -19.76 5.56
C MET A 389 14.60 -20.28 6.75
N LEU A 390 14.27 -21.45 7.28
CA LEU A 390 15.04 -22.09 8.36
C LEU A 390 16.46 -22.45 7.91
N ALA A 391 16.64 -22.90 6.67
CA ALA A 391 17.96 -23.17 6.09
C ALA A 391 18.79 -21.88 5.89
N MET A 392 18.13 -20.72 5.85
CA MET A 392 18.77 -19.41 5.83
C MET A 392 18.92 -18.77 7.21
N GLU A 393 18.35 -19.37 8.27
CA GLU A 393 18.36 -18.80 9.63
C GLU A 393 19.80 -18.80 10.17
N GLY A 394 20.47 -17.64 10.07
CA GLY A 394 21.90 -17.47 10.38
C GLY A 394 22.78 -17.04 9.21
N HIS A 395 22.24 -16.98 7.98
CA HIS A 395 22.98 -16.66 6.74
C HIS A 395 22.34 -15.50 5.93
N GLY A 396 21.35 -14.82 6.50
CA GLY A 396 20.64 -13.72 5.86
C GLY A 396 19.57 -13.10 6.77
N HIS A 397 19.48 -11.78 6.79
CA HIS A 397 18.28 -11.08 7.25
C HIS A 397 17.33 -10.81 6.07
N PRO A 398 16.00 -10.97 6.24
CA PRO A 398 15.06 -10.62 5.19
C PRO A 398 15.24 -9.13 4.83
N VAL A 399 15.50 -8.85 3.54
CA VAL A 399 15.55 -7.48 3.05
C VAL A 399 14.21 -6.82 3.35
N GLN A 400 14.22 -5.83 4.23
CA GLN A 400 13.03 -5.04 4.52
C GLN A 400 12.60 -4.36 3.23
N LEU A 401 11.45 -4.81 2.71
CA LEU A 401 10.78 -4.22 1.58
C LEU A 401 10.30 -2.83 1.99
N ASP A 402 10.93 -1.79 1.44
CA ASP A 402 10.25 -0.51 1.33
C ASP A 402 8.99 -0.74 0.49
N ALA A 403 7.84 -0.46 1.09
CA ALA A 403 6.52 -0.80 0.58
C ALA A 403 6.44 -0.54 -0.94
N SER A 404 6.13 -1.58 -1.71
CA SER A 404 5.79 -1.46 -3.12
C SER A 404 4.74 -0.36 -3.28
N ALA A 405 4.96 0.56 -4.21
CA ALA A 405 3.96 1.56 -4.57
C ALA A 405 2.71 0.77 -5.01
N SER A 406 1.72 0.68 -4.13
CA SER A 406 0.39 0.29 -4.58
C SER A 406 0.04 1.31 -5.65
N ASP A 407 -0.34 0.87 -6.85
CA ASP A 407 -0.90 1.72 -7.89
C ASP A 407 -1.99 2.58 -7.23
N SER A 408 -1.63 3.81 -6.87
CA SER A 408 -2.57 4.74 -6.26
C SER A 408 -3.60 4.98 -7.34
N THR A 409 -4.82 4.49 -7.13
CA THR A 409 -5.91 4.68 -8.09
C THR A 409 -6.05 6.17 -8.34
N ASP A 410 -5.59 6.62 -9.51
CA ASP A 410 -5.77 8.00 -9.95
C ASP A 410 -7.27 8.23 -10.09
N TYR A 411 -7.88 8.88 -9.09
CA TYR A 411 -9.33 9.17 -9.04
C TYR A 411 -9.85 9.86 -10.31
N PHE A 412 -8.97 10.46 -11.10
CA PHE A 412 -9.28 11.22 -12.31
C PHE A 412 -8.46 10.83 -13.54
N ASN A 413 -8.00 9.58 -13.65
CA ASN A 413 -7.19 9.12 -14.79
C ASN A 413 -7.91 9.33 -16.15
N SER A 414 -9.24 9.42 -16.15
CA SER A 414 -10.01 9.83 -17.33
C SER A 414 -10.20 11.35 -17.37
N THR A 415 -9.37 12.04 -18.16
CA THR A 415 -9.50 13.48 -18.46
C THR A 415 -10.93 13.86 -18.89
N ARG A 416 -11.65 12.91 -19.51
CA ARG A 416 -13.05 13.08 -19.91
C ARG A 416 -14.01 13.21 -18.73
N MET A 417 -13.89 12.36 -17.71
CA MET A 417 -14.76 12.40 -16.54
C MET A 417 -14.58 13.72 -15.76
N LEU A 418 -13.33 14.16 -15.62
CA LEU A 418 -12.99 15.44 -15.00
C LEU A 418 -13.55 16.64 -15.77
N VAL A 419 -13.42 16.66 -17.10
CA VAL A 419 -13.99 17.74 -17.92
C VAL A 419 -15.53 17.77 -17.78
N LEU A 420 -16.18 16.60 -17.78
CA LEU A 420 -17.63 16.51 -17.60
C LEU A 420 -18.09 17.00 -16.22
N THR A 421 -17.36 16.67 -15.13
CA THR A 421 -17.70 17.14 -13.79
C THR A 421 -17.51 18.66 -13.64
N ILE A 422 -16.44 19.22 -14.22
CA ILE A 422 -16.25 20.68 -14.21
C ILE A 422 -17.36 21.37 -15.01
N ILE A 423 -17.68 20.88 -16.21
CA ILE A 423 -18.75 21.45 -17.04
C ILE A 423 -20.10 21.39 -16.31
N SER A 424 -20.45 20.25 -15.69
CA SER A 424 -21.71 20.12 -14.96
C SER A 424 -21.79 21.06 -13.76
N LEU A 425 -20.71 21.19 -12.98
CA LEU A 425 -20.64 22.13 -11.87
C LEU A 425 -20.77 23.59 -12.35
N VAL A 426 -20.08 23.96 -13.42
CA VAL A 426 -20.18 25.32 -14.00
C VAL A 426 -21.59 25.60 -14.49
N ILE A 427 -22.24 24.65 -15.16
CA ILE A 427 -23.65 24.77 -15.58
C ILE A 427 -24.55 24.97 -14.36
N ILE A 428 -24.36 24.18 -13.30
CA ILE A 428 -25.11 24.32 -12.05
C ILE A 428 -24.90 25.72 -11.44
N THR A 429 -23.66 26.22 -11.39
CA THR A 429 -23.36 27.59 -10.92
C THR A 429 -24.12 28.64 -11.72
N ILE A 430 -24.10 28.53 -13.06
CA ILE A 430 -24.76 29.47 -13.96
C ILE A 430 -26.28 29.43 -13.74
N VAL A 431 -26.87 28.24 -13.67
CA VAL A 431 -28.30 28.06 -13.43
C VAL A 431 -28.72 28.65 -12.09
N ILE A 432 -28.00 28.35 -11.00
CA ILE A 432 -28.27 28.91 -9.66
C ILE A 432 -28.18 30.44 -9.69
N THR A 433 -27.18 30.99 -10.37
CA THR A 433 -26.99 32.44 -10.48
C THR A 433 -28.13 33.09 -11.26
N LEU A 434 -28.51 32.53 -12.41
CA LEU A 434 -29.61 33.04 -13.24
C LEU A 434 -30.95 32.98 -12.52
N VAL A 435 -31.26 31.84 -11.89
CA VAL A 435 -32.47 31.68 -11.07
C VAL A 435 -32.48 32.67 -9.92
N GLY A 436 -31.35 32.82 -9.22
CA GLY A 436 -31.20 33.78 -8.13
C GLY A 436 -31.42 35.23 -8.57
N LEU A 437 -30.85 35.63 -9.71
CA LEU A 437 -31.05 36.95 -10.30
C LEU A 437 -32.52 37.15 -10.74
N ALA A 438 -33.15 36.14 -11.33
CA ALA A 438 -34.56 36.18 -11.73
C ALA A 438 -35.48 36.37 -10.51
N ILE A 439 -35.32 35.56 -9.46
CA ILE A 439 -36.06 35.71 -8.19
C ILE A 439 -35.92 37.14 -7.64
N LYS A 440 -34.69 37.67 -7.66
CA LYS A 440 -34.42 39.03 -7.16
C LYS A 440 -35.05 40.12 -8.03
N TYR A 441 -35.03 39.94 -9.36
CA TYR A 441 -35.67 40.84 -10.31
C TYR A 441 -37.19 40.89 -10.10
N PHE A 442 -37.85 39.74 -10.04
CA PHE A 442 -39.29 39.65 -9.78
C PHE A 442 -39.67 40.19 -8.41
N THR A 443 -38.89 39.87 -7.36
CA THR A 443 -39.15 40.43 -6.01
C THR A 443 -39.06 41.96 -6.02
N ARG A 444 -38.10 42.55 -6.73
CA ARG A 444 -37.98 44.01 -6.89
C ARG A 444 -39.16 44.60 -7.65
N GLN A 445 -39.65 43.94 -8.70
CA GLN A 445 -40.83 44.40 -9.44
C GLN A 445 -42.10 44.35 -8.58
N CYS A 446 -42.34 43.25 -7.85
CA CYS A 446 -43.49 43.15 -6.94
C CYS A 446 -43.44 44.20 -5.82
N MET A 447 -42.27 44.48 -5.24
CA MET A 447 -42.15 45.54 -4.23
C MET A 447 -42.35 46.94 -4.82
N LYS A 448 -41.92 47.20 -6.06
CA LYS A 448 -42.21 48.46 -6.75
C LYS A 448 -43.71 48.61 -7.03
N ALA A 449 -44.38 47.55 -7.47
CA ALA A 449 -45.82 47.53 -7.70
C ALA A 449 -46.61 47.75 -6.40
N ALA A 450 -46.27 47.02 -5.32
CA ALA A 450 -46.91 47.20 -4.02
C ALA A 450 -46.68 48.60 -3.42
N LYS A 451 -45.53 49.22 -3.69
CA LYS A 451 -45.25 50.60 -3.26
C LYS A 451 -46.02 51.65 -4.09
N HIS A 452 -46.32 51.35 -5.35
CA HIS A 452 -47.18 52.18 -6.19
C HIS A 452 -48.63 52.10 -5.71
N ASP A 453 -49.19 50.90 -5.52
CA ASP A 453 -50.57 50.71 -5.03
C ASP A 453 -50.78 51.31 -3.62
N ASN A 454 -49.83 51.14 -2.69
CA ASN A 454 -49.93 51.78 -1.37
C ASN A 454 -49.73 53.30 -1.43
N GLY A 455 -48.99 53.82 -2.41
CA GLY A 455 -48.82 55.25 -2.63
C GLY A 455 -50.11 55.91 -3.10
N ASP A 456 -50.81 55.26 -4.03
CA ASP A 456 -52.11 55.71 -4.53
C ASP A 456 -53.21 55.60 -3.46
N ALA A 457 -53.20 54.53 -2.66
CA ALA A 457 -54.13 54.35 -1.53
C ALA A 457 -53.91 55.39 -0.41
N MET A 458 -52.67 55.77 -0.12
CA MET A 458 -52.35 56.80 0.88
C MET A 458 -52.74 58.21 0.41
N ASN A 459 -52.53 58.51 -0.88
CA ASN A 459 -52.96 59.78 -1.47
C ASN A 459 -54.49 59.90 -1.51
N ALA A 460 -55.21 58.79 -1.80
CA ALA A 460 -56.66 58.75 -1.74
C ALA A 460 -57.24 58.94 -0.33
N LEU A 461 -56.49 58.60 0.73
CA LEU A 461 -56.85 58.87 2.12
C LEU A 461 -56.55 60.31 2.57
N MET A 462 -55.65 61.02 1.90
CA MET A 462 -55.33 62.42 2.21
C MET A 462 -56.31 63.44 1.59
N ASP A 463 -57.04 63.07 0.54
CA ASP A 463 -57.99 63.96 -0.15
C ASP A 463 -59.42 63.95 0.43
N SER A 464 -59.70 63.14 1.45
CA SER A 464 -60.99 63.20 2.17
C SER A 464 -60.98 64.30 3.22
N PRO A 465 -61.99 65.20 3.27
CA PRO A 465 -62.00 66.29 4.25
C PRO A 465 -62.26 65.70 5.65
N LEU A 466 -61.21 65.62 6.46
CA LEU A 466 -61.28 65.19 7.86
C LEU A 466 -62.10 66.21 8.67
N THR A 467 -63.21 65.77 9.24
CA THR A 467 -63.98 66.55 10.21
C THR A 467 -63.40 66.37 11.62
N GLU A 468 -63.55 67.39 12.46
CA GLU A 468 -62.96 67.45 13.82
C GLU A 468 -63.37 66.26 14.72
N SER A 469 -64.50 65.58 14.43
CA SER A 469 -64.92 64.36 15.13
C SER A 469 -64.09 63.11 14.78
N ASP A 470 -63.49 63.05 13.59
CA ASP A 470 -62.70 61.90 13.15
C ASP A 470 -61.30 61.92 13.77
N LEU A 471 -60.82 63.10 14.17
CA LEU A 471 -59.52 63.28 14.82
C LEU A 471 -59.53 62.73 16.25
N ASP A 472 -60.61 62.97 17.00
CA ASP A 472 -60.75 62.47 18.38
C ASP A 472 -60.86 60.93 18.43
N ASP A 473 -61.57 60.32 17.48
CA ASP A 473 -61.71 58.85 17.40
C ASP A 473 -60.38 58.16 17.02
N ILE A 474 -59.59 58.80 16.15
CA ILE A 474 -58.25 58.33 15.79
C ILE A 474 -57.28 58.46 16.98
N VAL A 475 -57.34 59.57 17.73
CA VAL A 475 -56.51 59.76 18.92
C VAL A 475 -56.86 58.73 19.99
N GLU A 476 -58.15 58.43 20.21
CA GLU A 476 -58.60 57.43 21.15
C GLU A 476 -58.15 56.01 20.75
N GLN A 477 -58.25 55.65 19.46
CA GLN A 477 -57.74 54.37 18.95
C GLN A 477 -56.22 54.22 19.08
N ILE A 478 -55.46 55.28 18.82
CA ILE A 478 -54.01 55.27 19.01
C ILE A 478 -53.67 55.11 20.49
N HIS A 479 -54.41 55.77 21.38
CA HIS A 479 -54.18 55.66 22.83
C HIS A 479 -54.47 54.24 23.34
N LEU A 480 -55.54 53.60 22.87
CA LEU A 480 -55.87 52.21 23.18
C LEU A 480 -54.80 51.22 22.69
N ARG A 481 -54.31 51.37 21.44
CA ARG A 481 -53.24 50.51 20.90
C ARG A 481 -51.91 50.68 21.62
N ILE A 482 -51.57 51.90 22.07
CA ILE A 482 -50.37 52.13 22.88
C ILE A 482 -50.53 51.45 24.25
N LYS A 483 -51.71 51.54 24.87
CA LYS A 483 -52.01 50.88 26.16
C LYS A 483 -51.91 49.36 26.06
N GLU A 484 -52.39 48.75 24.97
CA GLU A 484 -52.25 47.32 24.71
C GLU A 484 -50.79 46.89 24.51
N ARG A 485 -49.99 47.66 23.78
CA ARG A 485 -48.56 47.36 23.58
C ARG A 485 -47.73 47.52 24.85
N VAL A 486 -48.09 48.46 25.74
CA VAL A 486 -47.46 48.58 27.07
C VAL A 486 -47.82 47.37 27.93
N LYS A 487 -49.09 46.94 27.94
CA LYS A 487 -49.52 45.73 28.65
C LYS A 487 -48.84 44.45 28.14
N GLN A 488 -48.67 44.29 26.82
CA GLN A 488 -47.93 43.16 26.25
C GLN A 488 -46.45 43.16 26.63
N LYS A 489 -45.82 44.33 26.78
CA LYS A 489 -44.43 44.42 27.25
C LYS A 489 -44.28 44.08 28.74
N GLU A 490 -45.24 44.45 29.59
CA GLU A 490 -45.24 44.05 31.01
C GLU A 490 -45.47 42.55 31.20
N VAL A 491 -46.36 41.93 30.42
CA VAL A 491 -46.61 40.48 30.46
C VAL A 491 -45.38 39.69 29.98
N ASN A 492 -44.72 40.12 28.91
CA ASN A 492 -43.49 39.48 28.42
C ASN A 492 -42.27 39.72 29.33
N GLY A 493 -42.24 40.82 30.09
CA GLY A 493 -41.20 41.11 31.08
C GLY A 493 -41.28 40.24 32.33
N ASN A 494 -42.49 39.98 32.83
CA ASN A 494 -42.68 39.12 34.02
C ASN A 494 -42.46 37.62 33.72
N GLN A 495 -42.62 37.18 32.47
CA GLN A 495 -42.38 35.78 32.09
C GLN A 495 -40.88 35.39 32.09
N TYR A 496 -39.99 36.38 31.92
CA TYR A 496 -38.54 36.19 32.06
C TYR A 496 -38.05 36.24 33.51
N HIS A 497 -38.72 36.96 34.40
CA HIS A 497 -38.33 37.06 35.81
C HIS A 497 -38.74 35.82 36.64
N ASP A 498 -39.85 35.17 36.29
CA ASP A 498 -40.32 33.95 36.99
C ASP A 498 -39.58 32.68 36.55
N SER A 499 -39.00 32.68 35.34
CA SER A 499 -38.18 31.56 34.83
C SER A 499 -36.73 31.59 35.35
N ALA A 500 -36.26 32.72 35.87
CA ALA A 500 -34.91 32.89 36.43
C ALA A 500 -34.82 32.63 37.95
N THR A 501 -35.95 32.31 38.61
CA THR A 501 -36.00 32.06 40.07
C THR A 501 -36.35 30.59 40.40
N LYS A 502 -36.34 29.70 39.39
CA LYS A 502 -36.62 28.25 39.55
C LYS A 502 -35.57 27.32 38.90
N LEU A 503 -34.41 27.86 38.56
CA LEU A 503 -33.15 27.15 38.30
C LEU A 503 -32.11 27.73 39.26
#